data_AF-A0A2R6NC59-F1
#
_entry.id   AF-A0A2R6NC59-F1
#
_cell.length_a   1.000
_cell.length_b   1.000
_cell.length_c   1.000
_cell.angle_alpha   90.00
_cell.angle_beta   90.00
_cell.angle_gamma   90.00
#
_symmetry.space_group_name_H-M   'P 1'
#
loop_
_entity.id
_entity.type
_entity.pdbx_description
1 polymer ?
#
loop_
_entity_poly.entity_id
_entity_poly.type
_entity_poly.pdbx_seq_one_letter_code
_entity_poly.pdbx_strand_id
1 'polypeptide(L)'
;MTDISDGRRRLDKIRRYRRLMTGSILVGVVGFLAALELEHPLIGLAVYWVGILGFVGIWKGTSVQLYDERDAALERRASQLTIQVIAVVAVLLMAVLVIVEATEAMEVPPRVVGGFLTLSGLGLLYGAIYLFVRYRR
;
A
#
# COMPACT_ATOMS: atom_id res chain seq x y z
N MET A 1 -12.29 -40.37 3.84
CA MET A 1 -11.18 -39.99 2.93
C MET A 1 -11.50 -38.76 2.07
N THR A 2 -12.77 -38.47 1.75
CA THR A 2 -13.23 -37.39 0.85
C THR A 2 -13.24 -35.98 1.46
N ASP A 3 -13.43 -35.85 2.78
CA ASP A 3 -13.51 -34.55 3.48
C ASP A 3 -12.16 -33.79 3.51
N ILE A 4 -11.07 -34.53 3.77
CA ILE A 4 -9.71 -33.97 3.80
C ILE A 4 -9.27 -33.46 2.41
N SER A 5 -9.67 -34.14 1.33
CA SER A 5 -9.35 -33.70 -0.03
C SER A 5 -10.07 -32.41 -0.43
N ASP A 6 -11.31 -32.23 0.02
CA ASP A 6 -12.11 -31.06 -0.35
C ASP A 6 -11.67 -29.81 0.43
N GLY A 7 -11.35 -29.98 1.72
CA GLY A 7 -10.71 -28.94 2.53
C GLY A 7 -9.38 -28.47 1.95
N ARG A 8 -8.53 -29.40 1.47
CA ARG A 8 -7.24 -29.06 0.84
C ARG A 8 -7.43 -28.27 -0.46
N ARG A 9 -8.38 -28.70 -1.32
CA ARG A 9 -8.71 -28.02 -2.58
C ARG A 9 -9.23 -26.60 -2.37
N ARG A 10 -10.00 -26.36 -1.31
CA ARG A 10 -10.46 -25.02 -0.92
C ARG A 10 -9.30 -24.12 -0.50
N LEU A 11 -8.39 -24.61 0.35
CA LEU A 11 -7.22 -23.85 0.79
C LEU A 11 -6.28 -23.49 -0.37
N ASP A 12 -6.08 -24.41 -1.32
CA ASP A 12 -5.24 -24.14 -2.49
C ASP A 12 -5.84 -23.05 -3.40
N LYS A 13 -7.18 -23.03 -3.57
CA LYS A 13 -7.86 -21.93 -4.26
C LYS A 13 -7.65 -20.58 -3.56
N ILE A 14 -7.82 -20.53 -2.24
CA ILE A 14 -7.61 -19.30 -1.44
C ILE A 14 -6.18 -18.79 -1.62
N ARG A 15 -5.18 -19.67 -1.47
CA ARG A 15 -3.76 -19.30 -1.64
C ARG A 15 -3.47 -18.79 -3.05
N ARG A 16 -4.05 -19.43 -4.07
CA ARG A 16 -3.90 -19.01 -5.47
C ARG A 16 -4.47 -17.62 -5.68
N TYR A 17 -5.69 -17.34 -5.24
CA TYR A 17 -6.30 -16.02 -5.41
C TYR A 17 -5.56 -14.94 -4.62
N ARG A 18 -5.14 -15.20 -3.37
CA ARG A 18 -4.29 -14.27 -2.61
C ARG A 18 -2.99 -13.97 -3.35
N ARG A 19 -2.31 -14.99 -3.88
CA ARG A 19 -1.06 -14.79 -4.64
C ARG A 19 -1.30 -14.00 -5.93
N LEU A 20 -2.40 -14.24 -6.63
CA LEU A 20 -2.74 -13.48 -7.84
C LEU A 20 -3.07 -12.03 -7.53
N MET A 21 -3.80 -11.76 -6.44
CA MET A 21 -4.10 -10.40 -5.98
C MET A 21 -2.83 -9.65 -5.57
N THR A 22 -1.99 -10.26 -4.72
CA THR A 22 -0.72 -9.62 -4.34
C THR A 22 0.20 -9.47 -5.55
N GLY A 23 0.24 -10.47 -6.43
CA GLY A 23 1.00 -10.44 -7.67
C GLY A 23 0.56 -9.34 -8.62
N SER A 24 -0.74 -9.08 -8.78
CA SER A 24 -1.23 -8.03 -9.67
C SER A 24 -0.85 -6.64 -9.18
N ILE A 25 -0.94 -6.40 -7.86
CA ILE A 25 -0.46 -5.14 -7.27
C ILE A 25 1.05 -5.01 -7.42
N LEU A 26 1.81 -6.07 -7.11
CA LEU A 26 3.27 -6.03 -7.18
C LEU A 26 3.76 -5.77 -8.62
N VAL A 27 3.18 -6.48 -9.60
CA VAL A 27 3.51 -6.29 -11.02
C VAL A 27 3.11 -4.87 -11.48
N GLY A 28 1.95 -4.37 -11.05
CA GLY A 28 1.51 -3.01 -11.37
C GLY A 28 2.49 -1.95 -10.86
N VAL A 29 2.92 -2.06 -9.60
CA VAL A 29 3.86 -1.12 -8.97
C VAL A 29 5.26 -1.24 -9.58
N VAL A 30 5.82 -2.44 -9.65
CA VAL A 30 7.18 -2.65 -10.17
C VAL A 30 7.25 -2.29 -11.66
N GLY A 31 6.22 -2.65 -12.43
CA GLY A 31 6.12 -2.29 -13.84
C GLY A 31 6.01 -0.79 -14.07
N PHE A 32 5.28 -0.07 -13.21
CA PHE A 32 5.25 1.40 -13.25
C PHE A 32 6.61 2.01 -12.99
N LEU A 33 7.29 1.58 -11.93
CA LEU A 33 8.62 2.09 -11.58
C LEU A 33 9.64 1.81 -12.69
N ALA A 34 9.65 0.59 -13.25
CA ALA A 34 10.54 0.25 -14.35
C ALA A 34 10.25 1.09 -15.61
N ALA A 35 8.98 1.35 -15.93
CA ALA A 35 8.61 2.17 -17.07
C ALA A 35 8.95 3.66 -16.88
N LEU A 36 8.95 4.16 -15.64
CA LEU A 36 9.45 5.51 -15.35
C LEU A 36 10.95 5.64 -15.64
N GLU A 37 11.74 4.66 -15.24
CA GLU A 37 13.19 4.62 -15.53
C GLU A 37 13.50 4.49 -17.03
N LEU A 38 12.59 3.89 -17.79
CA LEU A 38 12.69 3.75 -19.25
C LEU A 38 12.04 4.93 -20.01
N GLU A 39 11.72 6.03 -19.34
CA GLU A 39 11.11 7.23 -19.94
C GLU A 39 9.77 6.97 -20.65
N HIS A 40 9.03 5.96 -20.19
CA HIS A 40 7.72 5.56 -20.71
C HIS A 40 6.61 5.71 -19.67
N PRO A 41 6.34 6.93 -19.17
CA PRO A 41 5.44 7.14 -18.03
C PRO A 41 3.99 6.72 -18.31
N LEU A 42 3.50 6.89 -19.54
CA LEU A 42 2.14 6.50 -19.92
C LEU A 42 1.96 4.98 -19.95
N ILE A 43 2.98 4.24 -20.41
CA ILE A 43 2.97 2.78 -20.41
C ILE A 43 3.00 2.28 -18.96
N GLY A 44 3.87 2.86 -18.14
CA GLY A 44 3.91 2.56 -16.71
C GLY A 44 2.55 2.77 -16.05
N LEU A 45 1.90 3.91 -16.32
CA LEU A 45 0.59 4.22 -15.76
C LEU A 45 -0.47 3.21 -16.19
N ALA A 46 -0.45 2.77 -17.46
CA ALA A 46 -1.34 1.71 -17.93
C ALA A 46 -1.09 0.39 -17.19
N VAL A 47 0.17 -0.01 -17.01
CA VAL A 47 0.54 -1.23 -16.26
C VAL A 47 0.09 -1.14 -14.79
N TYR A 48 0.28 0.00 -14.16
CA TYR A 48 -0.20 0.27 -12.80
C TYR A 48 -1.71 0.05 -12.68
N TRP A 49 -2.49 0.66 -13.58
CA TRP A 49 -3.94 0.51 -13.59
C TRP A 49 -4.39 -0.93 -13.90
N VAL A 50 -3.72 -1.62 -14.81
CA VAL A 50 -3.99 -3.05 -15.07
C VAL A 50 -3.76 -3.88 -13.81
N GLY A 51 -2.71 -3.60 -13.03
CA GLY A 51 -2.46 -4.25 -11.74
C GLY A 51 -3.59 -4.03 -10.72
N ILE A 52 -4.07 -2.80 -10.58
CA ILE A 52 -5.19 -2.44 -9.70
C ILE A 52 -6.48 -3.10 -10.16
N LEU A 53 -6.83 -2.99 -11.44
CA LEU A 53 -8.05 -3.56 -11.99
C LEU A 53 -8.03 -5.09 -11.91
N GLY A 54 -6.87 -5.70 -12.12
CA GLY A 54 -6.66 -7.14 -11.91
C GLY A 54 -6.94 -7.53 -10.46
N PHE A 55 -6.42 -6.78 -9.49
CA PHE A 55 -6.71 -7.00 -8.07
C PHE A 55 -8.21 -6.92 -7.78
N VAL A 56 -8.87 -5.85 -8.22
CA VAL A 56 -10.31 -5.63 -7.98
C VAL A 56 -11.14 -6.72 -8.66
N GLY A 57 -10.80 -7.10 -9.88
CA GLY A 57 -11.46 -8.17 -10.62
C GLY A 57 -11.38 -9.51 -9.91
N ILE A 58 -10.20 -9.89 -9.40
CA ILE A 58 -10.04 -11.13 -8.62
C ILE A 58 -10.80 -11.06 -7.30
N TRP A 59 -10.70 -9.92 -6.59
CA TRP A 59 -11.37 -9.72 -5.31
C TRP A 59 -12.89 -9.85 -5.42
N LYS A 60 -13.48 -9.19 -6.41
CA LYS A 60 -14.94 -9.23 -6.66
C LYS A 60 -15.40 -10.53 -7.32
N GLY A 61 -14.54 -11.18 -8.11
CA GLY A 61 -14.89 -12.39 -8.85
C GLY A 61 -14.73 -13.70 -8.06
N THR A 62 -14.13 -13.68 -6.88
CA THR A 62 -13.89 -14.89 -6.09
C THR A 62 -15.11 -15.25 -5.23
N SER A 63 -15.60 -16.49 -5.32
CA SER A 63 -16.75 -16.99 -4.54
C SER A 63 -16.39 -17.54 -3.14
N VAL A 64 -15.12 -17.46 -2.76
CA VAL A 64 -14.59 -18.01 -1.50
C VAL A 64 -14.22 -16.85 -0.57
N GLN A 65 -14.56 -16.95 0.72
CA GLN A 65 -14.00 -16.04 1.71
C GLN A 65 -12.48 -16.17 1.76
N LEU A 66 -11.79 -15.10 1.39
CA LEU A 66 -10.33 -15.02 1.29
C LEU A 66 -9.66 -14.63 2.61
N TYR A 67 -10.38 -13.94 3.49
CA TYR A 67 -9.90 -13.42 4.75
C TYR A 67 -10.80 -13.90 5.89
N ASP A 68 -10.19 -14.44 6.93
CA ASP A 68 -10.86 -14.78 8.19
C ASP A 68 -10.62 -13.68 9.25
N GLU A 69 -11.16 -13.88 10.46
CA GLU A 69 -10.98 -12.93 11.56
C GLU A 69 -9.51 -12.81 12.00
N ARG A 70 -8.71 -13.88 11.88
CA ARG A 70 -7.30 -13.89 12.27
C ARG A 70 -6.46 -13.10 11.27
N ASP A 71 -6.70 -13.29 9.98
CA ASP A 71 -6.10 -12.51 8.89
C ASP A 71 -6.44 -11.03 9.06
N ALA A 72 -7.69 -10.68 9.37
CA ALA A 72 -8.10 -9.29 9.60
C ALA A 72 -7.42 -8.67 10.82
N ALA A 73 -7.24 -9.43 11.91
CA ALA A 73 -6.52 -8.97 13.09
C ALA A 73 -5.02 -8.75 12.79
N LEU A 74 -4.41 -9.67 12.05
CA LEU A 74 -3.02 -9.56 11.62
C LEU A 74 -2.81 -8.38 10.67
N GLU A 75 -3.72 -8.19 9.70
CA GLU A 75 -3.73 -7.05 8.79
C GLU A 75 -3.80 -5.74 9.56
N ARG A 76 -4.77 -5.58 10.49
CA ARG A 76 -4.89 -4.37 11.31
C ARG A 76 -3.60 -4.06 12.07
N ARG A 77 -2.99 -5.08 12.68
CA ARG A 77 -1.72 -4.91 13.41
C ARG A 77 -0.57 -4.52 12.48
N ALA A 78 -0.46 -5.18 11.33
CA ALA A 78 0.56 -4.88 10.33
C ALA A 78 0.40 -3.46 9.75
N SER A 79 -0.83 -3.06 9.40
CA SER A 79 -1.15 -1.70 8.94
C SER A 79 -0.81 -0.66 9.99
N GLN A 80 -1.18 -0.88 11.26
CA GLN A 80 -0.87 0.04 12.34
C GLN A 80 0.64 0.20 12.55
N LEU A 81 1.38 -0.90 12.58
CA LEU A 81 2.85 -0.87 12.69
C LEU A 81 3.49 -0.18 11.49
N THR A 82 3.01 -0.46 10.28
CA THR A 82 3.51 0.15 9.04
C THR A 82 3.35 1.68 9.08
N ILE A 83 2.16 2.16 9.46
CA ILE A 83 1.89 3.60 9.59
C ILE A 83 2.78 4.23 10.66
N GLN A 84 2.96 3.57 11.82
CA GLN A 84 3.83 4.07 12.88
C GLN A 84 5.30 4.19 12.42
N VAL A 85 5.82 3.16 11.76
CA VAL A 85 7.20 3.16 11.24
C VAL A 85 7.37 4.24 10.18
N ILE A 86 6.45 4.33 9.21
CA ILE A 86 6.51 5.36 8.16
C ILE A 86 6.44 6.76 8.78
N ALA A 87 5.57 6.98 9.77
CA ALA A 87 5.46 8.28 10.44
C ALA A 87 6.77 8.68 11.14
N VAL A 88 7.38 7.76 11.90
CA VAL A 88 8.67 8.02 12.57
C VAL A 88 9.76 8.33 11.55
N VAL A 89 9.90 7.49 10.52
CA VAL A 89 10.89 7.69 9.45
C VAL A 89 10.65 9.03 8.73
N ALA A 90 9.40 9.37 8.42
CA ALA A 90 9.07 10.62 7.74
C ALA A 90 9.43 11.85 8.59
N VAL A 91 9.17 11.82 9.91
CA VAL A 91 9.54 12.92 10.81
C VAL A 91 11.05 13.10 10.87
N LEU A 92 11.81 12.00 10.99
CA LEU A 92 13.27 12.06 11.03
C LEU A 92 13.86 12.57 9.72
N LEU A 93 13.38 12.07 8.58
CA LEU A 93 13.84 12.53 7.27
C LEU A 93 13.50 14.00 7.03
N MET A 94 12.31 14.45 7.44
CA MET A 94 11.95 15.87 7.35
C MET A 94 12.91 16.74 8.17
N ALA A 95 13.24 16.33 9.40
CA ALA A 95 14.19 17.06 10.23
C ALA A 95 15.58 17.17 9.55
N VAL A 96 16.06 16.08 8.94
CA VAL A 96 17.32 16.10 8.17
C VAL A 96 17.23 17.06 6.99
N LEU A 97 16.14 17.05 6.22
CA LEU A 97 15.96 17.95 5.07
C LEU A 97 15.97 19.42 5.50
N VAL A 98 15.31 19.75 6.61
CA VAL A 98 15.33 21.12 7.16
C VAL A 98 16.74 21.55 7.52
N ILE A 99 17.54 20.68 8.14
CA ILE A 99 18.94 20.98 8.50
C ILE A 99 19.78 21.18 7.23
N VAL A 100 19.63 20.30 6.24
CA VAL A 100 20.38 20.37 4.98
C VAL A 100 20.09 21.67 4.23
N GLU A 101 18.81 22.03 4.13
CA GLU A 101 18.38 23.29 3.49
C GLU A 101 18.90 24.51 4.28
N ALA A 102 18.78 24.50 5.61
CA ALA A 102 19.21 25.61 6.47
C ALA A 102 20.74 25.81 6.51
N THR A 103 21.51 24.77 6.20
CA THR A 103 22.98 24.82 6.13
C THR A 103 23.49 25.04 4.71
N GLU A 104 22.59 25.20 3.73
CA GLU A 104 22.92 25.30 2.30
C GLU A 104 23.81 24.14 1.81
N ALA A 105 23.74 22.98 2.50
CA ALA A 105 24.61 21.84 2.22
C ALA A 105 24.22 21.14 0.90
N MET A 106 22.93 21.19 0.53
CA MET A 106 22.38 20.65 -0.72
C MET A 106 21.02 21.29 -1.00
N GLU A 107 20.73 21.59 -2.26
CA GLU A 107 19.39 22.01 -2.68
C GLU A 107 18.40 20.83 -2.59
N VAL A 108 17.30 21.00 -1.85
CA VAL A 108 16.26 19.97 -1.78
C VAL A 108 15.33 20.06 -2.99
N PRO A 109 15.23 19.01 -3.84
CA PRO A 109 14.37 19.07 -5.02
C PRO A 109 12.88 19.26 -4.66
N PRO A 110 12.11 20.07 -5.40
CA PRO A 110 10.69 20.32 -5.11
C PRO A 110 9.83 19.05 -5.02
N ARG A 111 10.16 18.02 -5.80
CA ARG A 111 9.50 16.71 -5.77
C ARG A 111 9.61 16.01 -4.41
N VAL A 112 10.73 16.19 -3.70
CA VAL A 112 10.96 15.61 -2.37
C VAL A 112 10.04 16.30 -1.37
N VAL A 113 10.03 17.64 -1.38
CA VAL A 113 9.13 18.45 -0.54
C VAL A 113 7.66 18.08 -0.79
N GLY A 114 7.23 17.99 -2.04
CA GLY A 114 5.87 17.57 -2.41
C GLY A 114 5.50 16.18 -1.91
N GLY A 115 6.45 15.23 -1.93
CA GLY A 115 6.26 13.88 -1.36
C GLY A 115 6.00 13.93 0.15
N PHE A 116 6.78 14.71 0.90
CA PHE A 116 6.58 14.87 2.34
C PHE A 116 5.29 15.61 2.70
N LEU A 117 4.91 16.63 1.93
CA LEU A 117 3.62 17.31 2.11
C LEU A 117 2.45 16.35 1.90
N THR A 118 2.56 15.44 0.93
CA THR A 118 1.56 14.40 0.69
C THR A 118 1.43 13.44 1.88
N LEU A 119 2.56 12.96 2.41
CA LEU A 119 2.57 12.09 3.61
C LEU A 119 2.00 12.82 4.84
N SER A 120 2.37 14.08 5.03
CA SER A 120 1.85 14.93 6.11
C SER A 120 0.34 15.11 5.99
N GLY A 121 -0.15 15.41 4.78
CA GLY A 121 -1.57 15.54 4.48
C GLY A 121 -2.36 14.27 4.78
N LEU A 122 -1.81 13.10 4.46
CA LEU A 122 -2.41 11.81 4.81
C LEU A 122 -2.52 11.63 6.32
N GLY A 123 -1.48 11.98 7.08
CA GLY A 123 -1.49 11.94 8.54
C GLY A 123 -2.53 12.90 9.15
N LEU A 124 -2.62 14.12 8.63
CA LEU A 124 -3.62 15.10 9.05
C LEU A 124 -5.04 14.62 8.75
N LEU A 125 -5.27 14.07 7.55
CA LEU A 125 -6.56 13.49 7.17
C LEU A 125 -6.96 12.34 8.08
N TYR A 126 -6.02 11.44 8.39
CA TYR A 126 -6.24 10.37 9.34
C TYR A 126 -6.63 10.92 10.72
N GLY A 127 -5.89 11.90 11.24
CA GLY A 127 -6.20 12.54 12.53
C GLY A 127 -7.59 13.19 12.55
N ALA A 128 -7.95 13.91 11.48
CA ALA A 128 -9.26 14.54 11.33
C ALA A 128 -10.40 13.50 11.32
N ILE A 129 -10.26 12.44 10.52
CA ILE A 129 -11.24 11.34 10.46
C ILE A 129 -11.34 10.64 11.82
N TYR A 130 -10.20 10.38 12.48
CA TYR A 130 -10.17 9.75 13.79
C TYR A 130 -10.92 10.57 14.84
N LEU A 131 -10.64 11.87 14.93
CA LEU A 131 -11.33 12.78 15.85
C LEU A 131 -12.82 12.84 15.54
N PHE A 132 -13.19 12.98 14.27
CA PHE A 132 -14.59 12.98 13.84
C PHE A 132 -15.32 11.72 14.29
N VAL A 133 -14.77 10.53 14.03
CA VAL A 133 -15.37 9.26 14.46
C VAL A 133 -15.44 9.15 15.98
N ARG A 134 -14.42 9.65 16.71
CA ARG A 134 -14.37 9.61 18.17
C ARG A 134 -15.43 10.48 18.82
N TYR A 135 -15.71 11.67 18.29
CA TYR A 135 -16.69 12.61 18.86
C TYR A 135 -18.12 12.39 18.36
N ARG A 136 -18.33 11.57 17.33
CA ARG A 136 -19.66 11.14 16.87
C ARG A 136 -20.20 9.89 17.59
N ARG A 137 -19.38 9.24 18.39
CA ARG A 137 -19.77 8.15 19.30
C ARG A 137 -20.02 8.72 20.69
#